data_AF-A0A377V9L6-F1
#
_entry.id   AF-A0A377V9L6-F1
#
_cell.length_a   1.000
_cell.length_b   1.000
_cell.length_c   1.000
_cell.angle_alpha   90.00
_cell.angle_beta   90.00
_cell.angle_gamma   90.00
#
_symmetry.space_group_name_H-M   'P 1'
#
loop_
_entity.id
_entity.type
_entity.pdbx_description
1 polymer ?
#
loop_
_entity_poly.entity_id
_entity_poly.type
_entity_poly.pdbx_seq_one_letter_code
_entity_poly.pdbx_strand_id
1 'polypeptide(L)'
;MKGKALLAGCIALVMSSAALAEDIKIAVVGAMSGPVAQYGDQEFTGAEQAVADINAKGGIKGNKLQIVKYDDACDPKQAVAVANKVVNDGIKYVIGHLCSSSTQPASDIYEDEGILMITPAATAPELTARGYKLILRTTGLDSDQGPTAAKYILDKVKPQRIAVVHDKQQYGRRFGPCGAGWPEKRWGKRGLLRRDHRR
;
A
#
# COMPACT_ATOMS: atom_id res chain seq x y z
N MET A 1 -51.47 10.84 42.40
CA MET A 1 -50.23 10.14 42.00
C MET A 1 -50.19 9.77 40.49
N LYS A 2 -50.71 10.60 39.56
CA LYS A 2 -50.75 10.27 38.11
C LYS A 2 -49.70 11.02 37.25
N GLY A 3 -49.01 12.03 37.80
CA GLY A 3 -48.06 12.86 37.05
C GLY A 3 -46.61 12.34 37.00
N LYS A 4 -46.22 11.39 37.88
CA LYS A 4 -44.85 10.87 37.92
C LYS A 4 -44.56 9.77 36.88
N ALA A 5 -45.60 9.16 36.30
CA ALA A 5 -45.46 8.09 35.32
C ALA A 5 -45.14 8.59 33.90
N LEU A 6 -45.56 9.80 33.52
CA LEU A 6 -45.28 10.34 32.18
C LEU A 6 -43.84 10.83 32.00
N LEU A 7 -43.19 11.30 33.08
CA LEU A 7 -41.80 11.77 32.99
C LEU A 7 -40.79 10.63 32.81
N ALA A 8 -41.09 9.43 33.34
CA ALA A 8 -40.24 8.25 33.19
C ALA A 8 -40.28 7.66 31.77
N GLY A 9 -41.41 7.79 31.06
CA GLY A 9 -41.55 7.30 29.68
C GLY A 9 -40.77 8.10 28.65
N CYS A 10 -40.59 9.42 28.86
CA CYS A 10 -39.86 10.28 27.93
C CYS A 10 -38.34 10.09 28.00
N ILE A 11 -37.78 9.71 29.16
CA ILE A 11 -36.33 9.48 29.30
C ILE A 11 -35.90 8.16 28.63
N ALA A 12 -36.78 7.15 28.60
CA ALA A 12 -36.51 5.87 27.94
C ALA A 12 -36.43 5.98 26.41
N LEU A 13 -37.20 6.88 25.80
CA LEU A 13 -37.21 7.10 24.35
C LEU A 13 -35.98 7.87 23.82
N VAL A 14 -35.31 8.66 24.67
CA VAL A 14 -34.10 9.40 24.29
C VAL A 14 -32.85 8.49 24.29
N MET A 15 -32.86 7.38 25.04
CA MET A 15 -31.74 6.43 25.08
C MET A 15 -31.74 5.37 23.97
N SER A 16 -32.84 5.22 23.21
CA SER A 16 -32.93 4.25 22.11
C SER A 16 -32.34 4.73 20.78
N SER A 17 -31.68 5.88 20.75
CA SER A 17 -30.95 6.39 19.57
C SER A 17 -29.43 6.31 19.72
N ALA A 18 -28.94 5.44 20.62
CA ALA A 18 -27.59 4.88 20.49
C ALA A 18 -27.57 4.07 19.18
N ALA A 19 -27.31 4.77 18.08
CA ALA A 19 -27.08 4.20 16.76
C ALA A 19 -26.13 3.02 16.93
N LEU A 20 -26.53 1.86 16.38
CA LEU A 20 -25.67 0.69 16.28
C LEU A 20 -24.41 1.11 15.52
N ALA A 21 -23.34 1.44 16.24
CA ALA A 21 -22.05 1.74 15.65
C ALA A 21 -21.53 0.44 15.04
N GLU A 22 -21.49 0.37 13.71
CA GLU A 22 -21.00 -0.79 12.98
C GLU A 22 -19.50 -0.59 12.74
N ASP A 23 -18.69 -1.59 13.11
CA ASP A 23 -17.25 -1.52 12.91
C ASP A 23 -16.90 -1.53 11.42
N ILE A 24 -16.25 -0.47 10.94
CA ILE A 24 -15.74 -0.38 9.58
C ILE A 24 -14.43 -1.17 9.52
N LYS A 25 -14.48 -2.35 8.90
CA LYS A 25 -13.30 -3.19 8.72
C LYS A 25 -12.40 -2.65 7.62
N ILE A 26 -11.10 -2.63 7.91
CA ILE A 26 -10.03 -2.27 6.99
C ILE A 26 -9.05 -3.44 6.96
N ALA A 27 -8.84 -4.02 5.78
CA ALA A 27 -7.80 -5.00 5.59
C ALA A 27 -6.45 -4.29 5.48
N VAL A 28 -5.48 -4.72 6.28
CA VAL A 28 -4.08 -4.30 6.12
C VAL A 28 -3.32 -5.53 5.64
N VAL A 29 -2.72 -5.43 4.46
CA VAL A 29 -2.10 -6.57 3.78
C VAL A 29 -0.64 -6.25 3.47
N GLY A 30 0.26 -7.01 4.07
CA GLY A 30 1.70 -6.84 3.89
C GLY A 30 2.46 -8.09 4.31
N ALA A 31 3.79 -8.04 4.23
CA ALA A 31 4.62 -9.19 4.61
C ALA A 31 4.86 -9.21 6.12
N MET A 32 4.37 -10.22 6.83
CA MET A 32 4.68 -10.45 8.26
C MET A 32 5.91 -11.33 8.46
N SER A 33 6.38 -11.95 7.39
CA SER A 33 7.50 -12.90 7.42
C SER A 33 8.40 -12.72 6.19
N GLY A 34 9.55 -13.40 6.19
CA GLY A 34 10.50 -13.35 5.09
C GLY A 34 11.41 -12.12 5.09
N PRO A 35 12.16 -11.89 4.00
CA PRO A 35 13.27 -10.92 3.96
C PRO A 35 12.84 -9.45 4.05
N VAL A 36 11.55 -9.17 3.88
CA VAL A 36 10.96 -7.83 3.85
C VAL A 36 9.99 -7.57 5.02
N ALA A 37 9.92 -8.48 6.00
CA ALA A 37 9.02 -8.39 7.15
C ALA A 37 9.11 -7.04 7.90
N GLN A 38 10.31 -6.48 8.01
CA GLN A 38 10.54 -5.17 8.62
C GLN A 38 9.70 -4.04 8.00
N TYR A 39 9.40 -4.11 6.70
CA TYR A 39 8.57 -3.11 6.03
C TYR A 39 7.08 -3.34 6.32
N GLY A 40 6.66 -4.61 6.43
CA GLY A 40 5.31 -4.94 6.87
C GLY A 40 5.07 -4.50 8.31
N ASP A 41 6.03 -4.72 9.22
CA ASP A 41 5.94 -4.24 10.61
C ASP A 41 5.71 -2.73 10.68
N GLN A 42 6.38 -1.96 9.82
CA GLN A 42 6.18 -0.50 9.71
C GLN A 42 4.78 -0.16 9.18
N GLU A 43 4.29 -0.86 8.15
CA GLU A 43 2.96 -0.69 7.59
C GLU A 43 1.86 -1.00 8.63
N PHE A 44 1.94 -2.16 9.31
CA PHE A 44 0.98 -2.56 10.33
C PHE A 44 0.98 -1.58 11.50
N THR A 45 2.15 -1.23 12.01
CA THR A 45 2.29 -0.28 13.14
C THR A 45 1.70 1.08 12.79
N GLY A 46 2.00 1.60 11.59
CA GLY A 46 1.48 2.89 11.12
C GLY A 46 -0.03 2.88 10.95
N ALA A 47 -0.58 1.81 10.36
CA ALA A 47 -2.02 1.64 10.19
C ALA A 47 -2.73 1.55 11.55
N GLU A 48 -2.18 0.78 12.50
CA GLU A 48 -2.73 0.63 13.85
C GLU A 48 -2.75 1.95 14.61
N GLN A 49 -1.66 2.71 14.57
CA GLN A 49 -1.62 4.02 15.22
C GLN A 49 -2.62 4.98 14.60
N ALA A 50 -2.72 5.02 13.27
CA ALA A 50 -3.69 5.88 12.58
C ALA A 50 -5.14 5.52 12.94
N VAL A 51 -5.47 4.23 12.98
CA VAL A 51 -6.79 3.74 13.41
C VAL A 51 -7.07 4.07 14.87
N ALA A 52 -6.08 3.90 15.76
CA ALA A 52 -6.20 4.26 17.16
C ALA A 52 -6.51 5.75 17.33
N ASP A 53 -5.79 6.62 16.63
CA ASP A 53 -5.98 8.07 16.67
C ASP A 53 -7.36 8.50 16.14
N ILE A 54 -7.83 7.89 15.05
CA ILE A 54 -9.16 8.14 14.47
C ILE A 54 -10.25 7.68 15.46
N ASN A 55 -10.10 6.48 16.01
CA ASN A 55 -11.05 5.93 16.97
C ASN A 55 -11.09 6.74 18.27
N ALA A 56 -9.96 7.26 18.75
CA ALA A 56 -9.89 8.15 19.91
C ALA A 56 -10.66 9.46 19.69
N LYS A 57 -10.70 9.95 18.44
CA LYS A 57 -11.48 11.13 18.03
C LYS A 57 -12.97 10.86 17.77
N GLY A 58 -13.46 9.68 18.11
CA GLY A 58 -14.87 9.31 17.93
C GLY A 58 -15.16 8.45 16.70
N GLY A 59 -14.15 8.06 15.92
CA GLY A 59 -14.31 7.24 14.73
C GLY A 59 -14.82 8.03 13.51
N ILE A 60 -15.28 7.32 12.48
CA ILE A 60 -15.83 7.92 11.26
C ILE A 60 -17.35 7.92 11.35
N LYS A 61 -17.96 9.12 11.45
CA LYS A 61 -19.43 9.28 11.62
C LYS A 61 -19.98 8.47 12.82
N GLY A 62 -19.18 8.29 13.88
CA GLY A 62 -19.52 7.51 15.06
C GLY A 62 -19.16 6.02 14.99
N ASN A 63 -18.81 5.50 13.82
CA ASN A 63 -18.37 4.12 13.63
C ASN A 63 -16.87 3.97 13.89
N LYS A 64 -16.47 2.90 14.60
CA LYS A 64 -15.06 2.61 14.83
C LYS A 64 -14.45 1.90 13.63
N LEU A 65 -13.17 2.13 13.42
CA LEU A 65 -12.36 1.39 12.46
C LEU A 65 -11.79 0.14 13.13
N GLN A 66 -11.83 -1.00 12.44
CA GLN A 66 -11.22 -2.25 12.88
C GLN A 66 -10.23 -2.74 11.83
N ILE A 67 -8.98 -2.95 12.23
CA ILE A 67 -7.97 -3.56 11.35
C ILE A 67 -8.13 -5.07 11.33
N VAL A 68 -8.09 -5.64 10.13
CA VAL A 68 -7.89 -7.08 9.91
C VAL A 68 -6.57 -7.24 9.15
N LYS A 69 -5.60 -7.89 9.79
CA LYS A 69 -4.26 -8.06 9.19
C LYS A 69 -4.19 -9.34 8.37
N TYR A 70 -3.51 -9.29 7.23
CA TYR A 70 -3.22 -10.46 6.41
C TYR A 70 -1.75 -10.47 6.01
N ASP A 71 -1.14 -11.65 6.06
CA ASP A 71 0.22 -11.89 5.57
C ASP A 71 0.17 -12.35 4.12
N ASP A 72 0.75 -11.58 3.21
CA ASP A 72 0.96 -12.00 1.82
C ASP A 72 2.39 -12.50 1.55
N ALA A 73 3.26 -12.46 2.55
CA ALA A 73 4.68 -12.83 2.50
C ALA A 73 5.47 -12.17 1.35
N CYS A 74 4.97 -11.07 0.76
CA CYS A 74 5.50 -10.52 -0.49
C CYS A 74 5.53 -11.54 -1.65
N ASP A 75 4.67 -12.56 -1.61
CA ASP A 75 4.54 -13.59 -2.64
C ASP A 75 3.31 -13.36 -3.53
N PRO A 76 3.44 -13.31 -4.87
CA PRO A 76 2.31 -13.05 -5.76
C PRO A 76 1.17 -14.07 -5.68
N LYS A 77 1.46 -15.35 -5.43
CA LYS A 77 0.41 -16.39 -5.34
C LYS A 77 -0.35 -16.27 -4.04
N GLN A 78 0.36 -16.06 -2.93
CA GLN A 78 -0.25 -15.83 -1.63
C GLN A 78 -1.07 -14.53 -1.63
N ALA A 79 -0.59 -13.47 -2.28
CA ALA A 79 -1.32 -12.22 -2.43
C ALA A 79 -2.68 -12.38 -3.10
N VAL A 80 -2.77 -13.20 -4.17
CA VAL A 80 -4.04 -13.55 -4.82
C VAL A 80 -4.97 -14.29 -3.85
N ALA A 81 -4.44 -15.26 -3.08
CA ALA A 81 -5.25 -15.99 -2.11
C ALA A 81 -5.77 -15.07 -0.99
N VAL A 82 -4.93 -14.16 -0.50
CA VAL A 82 -5.29 -13.16 0.51
C VAL A 82 -6.34 -12.19 -0.04
N ALA A 83 -6.20 -11.71 -1.27
CA ALA A 83 -7.19 -10.81 -1.88
C ALA A 83 -8.58 -11.46 -1.96
N ASN A 84 -8.65 -12.72 -2.40
CA ASN A 84 -9.90 -13.49 -2.37
C ASN A 84 -10.43 -13.68 -0.94
N LYS A 85 -9.55 -13.86 0.05
CA LYS A 85 -9.96 -13.95 1.46
C LYS A 85 -10.56 -12.63 1.95
N VAL A 86 -9.95 -11.48 1.63
CA VAL A 86 -10.46 -10.15 1.96
C VAL A 86 -11.86 -9.93 1.36
N VAL A 87 -12.06 -10.33 0.10
CA VAL A 87 -13.37 -10.30 -0.57
C VAL A 87 -14.38 -11.15 0.19
N ASN A 88 -14.02 -12.40 0.51
CA ASN A 88 -14.89 -13.34 1.23
C ASN A 88 -15.21 -12.89 2.67
N ASP A 89 -14.28 -12.18 3.32
CA ASP A 89 -14.49 -11.58 4.64
C ASP A 89 -15.37 -10.31 4.58
N GLY A 90 -15.81 -9.90 3.37
CA GLY A 90 -16.73 -8.79 3.13
C GLY A 90 -16.11 -7.40 3.30
N ILE A 91 -14.78 -7.30 3.31
CA ILE A 91 -14.07 -6.05 3.57
C ILE A 91 -13.99 -5.22 2.28
N LYS A 92 -14.29 -3.91 2.37
CA LYS A 92 -14.35 -3.00 1.21
C LYS A 92 -13.20 -1.99 1.14
N TYR A 93 -12.31 -1.98 2.13
CA TYR A 93 -11.19 -1.06 2.22
C TYR A 93 -9.91 -1.83 2.52
N VAL A 94 -8.88 -1.60 1.70
CA VAL A 94 -7.58 -2.27 1.79
C VAL A 94 -6.47 -1.24 1.87
N ILE A 95 -5.60 -1.39 2.86
CA ILE A 95 -4.29 -0.77 2.93
C ILE A 95 -3.28 -1.86 2.58
N GLY A 96 -2.46 -1.61 1.56
CA GLY A 96 -1.55 -2.60 0.99
C GLY A 96 -1.85 -2.81 -0.49
N HIS A 97 -1.32 -3.85 -1.13
CA HIS A 97 -0.22 -4.68 -0.66
C HIS A 97 1.09 -3.88 -0.63
N LEU A 98 2.10 -4.40 0.08
CA LEU A 98 3.39 -3.73 0.20
C LEU A 98 4.26 -3.87 -1.05
N CYS A 99 4.39 -5.10 -1.56
CA CYS A 99 5.29 -5.40 -2.66
C CYS A 99 4.61 -5.20 -4.01
N SER A 100 5.27 -4.50 -4.95
CA SER A 100 4.73 -4.27 -6.29
C SER A 100 4.33 -5.56 -7.01
N SER A 101 5.12 -6.63 -6.87
CA SER A 101 4.83 -7.95 -7.46
C SER A 101 3.59 -8.62 -6.90
N SER A 102 3.27 -8.39 -5.62
CA SER A 102 2.07 -8.89 -4.95
C SER A 102 0.85 -8.02 -5.24
N THR A 103 1.06 -6.70 -5.23
CA THR A 103 0.02 -5.69 -5.45
C THR A 103 -0.59 -5.82 -6.84
N GLN A 104 0.23 -6.10 -7.85
CA GLN A 104 -0.21 -6.15 -9.24
C GLN A 104 -1.36 -7.16 -9.46
N PRO A 105 -1.23 -8.47 -9.16
CA PRO A 105 -2.32 -9.41 -9.33
C PRO A 105 -3.44 -9.25 -8.28
N ALA A 106 -3.14 -8.82 -7.06
CA ALA A 106 -4.17 -8.61 -6.04
C ALA A 106 -5.12 -7.46 -6.40
N SER A 107 -4.58 -6.40 -6.99
CA SER A 107 -5.37 -5.23 -7.39
C SER A 107 -6.38 -5.49 -8.50
N ASP A 108 -6.16 -6.50 -9.35
CA ASP A 108 -7.12 -6.90 -10.38
C ASP A 108 -8.42 -7.38 -9.72
N ILE A 109 -8.28 -8.20 -8.68
CA ILE A 109 -9.40 -8.74 -7.90
C ILE A 109 -10.15 -7.62 -7.17
N TYR A 110 -9.43 -6.70 -6.54
CA TYR A 110 -10.07 -5.61 -5.80
C TYR A 110 -10.81 -4.63 -6.72
N GLU A 111 -10.26 -4.32 -7.90
CA GLU A 111 -10.95 -3.47 -8.88
C GLU A 111 -12.25 -4.14 -9.35
N ASP A 112 -12.20 -5.43 -9.71
CA ASP A 112 -13.37 -6.19 -10.18
C ASP A 112 -14.46 -6.33 -9.10
N GLU A 113 -14.07 -6.47 -7.83
CA GLU A 113 -14.97 -6.65 -6.68
C GLU A 113 -15.44 -5.33 -6.04
N GLY A 114 -15.06 -4.19 -6.62
CA GLY A 114 -15.46 -2.86 -6.15
C GLY A 114 -14.86 -2.50 -4.78
N ILE A 115 -13.62 -2.93 -4.52
CA ILE A 115 -12.89 -2.72 -3.25
C ILE A 115 -11.85 -1.61 -3.44
N LEU A 116 -11.89 -0.61 -2.57
CA LEU A 116 -10.90 0.47 -2.56
C LEU A 116 -9.58 -0.03 -1.95
N MET A 117 -8.50 0.02 -2.71
CA MET A 117 -7.16 -0.32 -2.25
C MET A 117 -6.23 0.89 -2.36
N ILE A 118 -5.53 1.19 -1.26
CA ILE A 118 -4.48 2.21 -1.20
C ILE A 118 -3.18 1.54 -0.75
N THR A 119 -2.20 1.44 -1.64
CA THR A 119 -0.87 0.91 -1.27
C THR A 119 0.05 2.03 -0.74
N PRO A 120 0.69 1.82 0.42
CA PRO A 120 1.65 2.79 0.96
C PRO A 120 3.07 2.65 0.37
N ALA A 121 3.37 1.56 -0.34
CA ALA A 121 4.75 1.20 -0.68
C ALA A 121 4.96 0.76 -2.13
N ALA A 122 3.94 0.29 -2.86
CA ALA A 122 4.13 -0.26 -4.19
C ALA A 122 4.33 0.83 -5.26
N THR A 123 5.54 0.87 -5.84
CA THR A 123 6.02 1.94 -6.73
C THR A 123 5.93 1.62 -8.22
N ALA A 124 5.51 0.41 -8.59
CA ALA A 124 5.42 0.01 -10.00
C ALA A 124 4.44 0.93 -10.76
N PRO A 125 4.87 1.62 -11.83
CA PRO A 125 4.02 2.57 -12.55
C PRO A 125 2.72 1.96 -13.07
N GLU A 126 2.75 0.69 -13.48
CA GLU A 126 1.61 -0.01 -14.07
C GLU A 126 0.42 -0.13 -13.10
N LEU A 127 0.64 -0.05 -11.79
CA LEU A 127 -0.43 -0.15 -10.80
C LEU A 127 -1.53 0.91 -11.00
N THR A 128 -1.16 2.15 -11.35
CA THR A 128 -2.12 3.25 -11.59
C THR A 128 -2.19 3.69 -13.05
N ALA A 129 -1.50 3.00 -13.97
CA ALA A 129 -1.55 3.29 -15.40
C ALA A 129 -2.63 2.48 -16.15
N ARG A 130 -3.26 1.51 -15.49
CA ARG A 130 -4.23 0.57 -16.11
C ARG A 130 -5.66 1.10 -16.23
N GLY A 131 -5.92 2.34 -15.82
CA GLY A 131 -7.27 2.92 -15.85
C GLY A 131 -8.19 2.45 -14.71
N TYR A 132 -7.64 1.74 -13.73
CA TYR A 132 -8.34 1.35 -12.51
C TYR A 132 -8.75 2.56 -11.69
N LYS A 133 -9.95 2.52 -11.11
CA LYS A 133 -10.57 3.64 -10.38
C LYS A 133 -10.42 3.51 -8.88
N LEU A 134 -10.28 2.29 -8.38
CA LEU A 134 -10.26 1.98 -6.95
C LEU A 134 -8.85 1.61 -6.46
N ILE A 135 -7.86 1.67 -7.34
CA ILE A 135 -6.47 1.33 -7.02
C ILE A 135 -5.63 2.61 -6.98
N LEU A 136 -5.26 3.00 -5.76
CA LEU A 136 -4.52 4.23 -5.47
C LEU A 136 -3.24 3.92 -4.70
N ARG A 137 -2.36 4.92 -4.58
CA ARG A 137 -1.10 4.83 -3.83
C ARG A 137 -0.77 6.15 -3.13
N THR A 138 -0.03 6.09 -2.02
CA THR A 138 0.55 7.28 -1.38
C THR A 138 2.04 7.45 -1.70
N THR A 139 2.69 6.43 -2.26
CA THR A 139 4.11 6.45 -2.65
C THR A 139 4.34 7.00 -4.05
N GLY A 140 5.56 7.47 -4.31
CA GLY A 140 6.01 7.95 -5.61
C GLY A 140 6.31 6.81 -6.60
N LEU A 141 6.42 7.14 -7.89
CA LEU A 141 6.67 6.17 -8.95
C LEU A 141 8.15 5.90 -9.16
N ASP A 142 8.50 4.64 -9.48
CA ASP A 142 9.87 4.31 -9.94
C ASP A 142 10.27 5.11 -11.19
N SER A 143 9.29 5.40 -12.06
CA SER A 143 9.48 6.16 -13.29
C SER A 143 9.91 7.60 -13.04
N ASP A 144 9.67 8.15 -11.85
CA ASP A 144 10.10 9.50 -11.49
C ASP A 144 11.38 9.46 -10.65
N GLN A 145 11.49 8.49 -9.74
CA GLN A 145 12.63 8.35 -8.84
C GLN A 145 13.93 8.10 -9.61
N GLY A 146 13.90 7.18 -10.56
CA GLY A 146 15.08 6.79 -11.35
C GLY A 146 15.68 7.96 -12.16
N PRO A 147 14.91 8.60 -13.06
CA PRO A 147 15.38 9.74 -13.84
C PRO A 147 15.78 10.94 -12.99
N THR A 148 15.07 11.19 -11.89
CA THR A 148 15.41 12.29 -10.96
C THR A 148 16.77 12.05 -10.31
N ALA A 149 17.01 10.85 -9.80
CA ALA A 149 18.31 10.48 -9.24
C ALA A 149 19.43 10.56 -10.30
N ALA A 150 19.18 10.03 -11.50
CA ALA A 150 20.13 10.09 -12.61
C ALA A 150 20.47 11.55 -13.00
N LYS A 151 19.46 12.42 -13.09
CA LYS A 151 19.63 13.85 -13.39
C LYS A 151 20.46 14.54 -12.32
N TYR A 152 20.18 14.30 -11.04
CA TYR A 152 20.97 14.89 -9.95
C TYR A 152 22.43 14.45 -9.99
N ILE A 153 22.69 13.14 -10.15
CA ILE A 153 24.05 12.59 -10.21
C ILE A 153 24.81 13.17 -11.41
N LEU A 154 24.16 13.29 -12.57
CA LEU A 154 24.78 13.80 -13.79
C LEU A 154 25.05 15.29 -13.74
N ASP A 155 24.10 16.08 -13.25
CA ASP A 155 24.16 17.54 -13.35
C ASP A 155 24.89 18.17 -12.16
N LYS A 156 24.79 17.56 -10.97
CA LYS A 156 25.36 18.11 -9.73
C LYS A 156 26.63 17.40 -9.30
N VAL A 157 26.64 16.08 -9.22
CA VAL A 157 27.79 15.30 -8.72
C VAL A 157 28.88 15.16 -9.79
N LYS A 158 28.50 14.95 -11.05
CA LYS A 158 29.40 14.83 -12.22
C LYS A 158 30.52 13.78 -12.05
N PRO A 159 30.20 12.54 -11.62
CA PRO A 159 31.23 11.52 -11.41
C PRO A 159 31.85 11.05 -12.73
N GLN A 160 33.10 10.57 -12.68
CA GLN A 160 33.80 10.02 -13.86
C GLN A 160 33.32 8.61 -14.24
N ARG A 161 32.82 7.83 -13.28
CA ARG A 161 32.34 6.44 -13.47
C ARG A 161 31.14 6.18 -12.56
N ILE A 162 30.18 5.39 -13.05
CA ILE A 162 28.98 5.00 -12.30
C ILE A 162 28.78 3.49 -12.48
N ALA A 163 28.42 2.81 -11.41
CA ALA A 163 27.94 1.43 -11.43
C ALA A 163 26.50 1.41 -10.90
N VAL A 164 25.64 0.60 -11.52
CA VAL A 164 24.26 0.37 -11.06
C VAL A 164 24.17 -1.09 -10.62
N VAL A 165 23.73 -1.31 -9.38
CA VAL A 165 23.54 -2.64 -8.80
C VAL A 165 22.05 -2.81 -8.50
N HIS A 166 21.49 -3.97 -8.82
CA HIS A 166 20.11 -4.29 -8.48
C HIS A 166 20.00 -5.74 -8.02
N ASP A 167 18.98 -6.02 -7.21
CA ASP A 167 18.69 -7.29 -6.53
C ASP A 167 18.08 -8.38 -7.43
N LYS A 168 18.10 -8.20 -8.76
CA LYS A 168 17.41 -9.03 -9.77
C LYS A 168 15.89 -9.14 -9.60
N GLN A 169 15.25 -8.42 -8.69
CA GLN A 169 13.79 -8.38 -8.60
C GLN A 169 13.22 -7.35 -9.59
N GLN A 170 11.91 -7.43 -9.83
CA GLN A 170 11.25 -6.52 -10.78
C GLN A 170 11.40 -5.06 -10.36
N TYR A 171 11.35 -4.78 -9.05
CA TYR A 171 11.58 -3.46 -8.47
C TYR A 171 13.00 -2.94 -8.78
N GLY A 172 14.04 -3.66 -8.35
CA GLY A 172 15.42 -3.23 -8.57
C GLY A 172 15.79 -3.08 -10.06
N ARG A 173 15.22 -3.90 -10.94
CA ARG A 173 15.44 -3.78 -12.40
C ARG A 173 14.96 -2.44 -12.98
N ARG A 174 13.92 -1.81 -12.41
CA ARG A 174 13.36 -0.55 -12.91
C ARG A 174 14.30 0.64 -12.69
N PHE A 175 15.16 0.59 -11.69
CA PHE A 175 16.22 1.58 -11.47
C PHE A 175 17.46 1.36 -12.34
N GLY A 176 17.48 0.27 -13.11
CA GLY A 176 18.55 -0.06 -14.04
C GLY A 176 18.69 0.93 -15.20
N PRO A 177 19.78 0.83 -15.98
CA PRO A 177 20.07 1.73 -17.10
C PRO A 177 18.89 1.92 -18.09
N CYS A 178 18.15 0.85 -18.36
CA CYS A 178 17.01 0.89 -19.29
C CYS A 178 15.72 1.45 -18.67
N GLY A 179 15.51 1.32 -17.35
CA GLY A 179 14.28 1.74 -16.69
C GLY A 179 14.31 3.18 -16.15
N ALA A 180 15.48 3.67 -15.76
CA ALA A 180 15.63 5.03 -15.22
C ALA A 180 15.96 6.09 -16.28
N GLY A 181 15.82 5.77 -17.58
CA GLY A 181 16.10 6.69 -18.67
C GLY A 181 17.57 7.13 -18.75
N TRP A 182 18.52 6.26 -18.34
CA TRP A 182 19.94 6.60 -18.44
C TRP A 182 20.32 6.78 -19.90
N PRO A 183 20.92 7.92 -20.30
CA PRO A 183 21.15 8.22 -21.71
C PRO A 183 22.26 7.34 -22.29
N GLU A 184 21.91 6.18 -22.84
CA GLU A 184 22.82 5.16 -23.40
C GLU A 184 23.85 5.78 -24.38
N LYS A 185 23.43 6.79 -25.15
CA LYS A 185 24.28 7.53 -26.11
C LYS A 185 25.39 8.38 -25.47
N ARG A 186 25.29 8.78 -24.20
CA ARG A 186 26.35 9.56 -23.51
C ARG A 186 27.41 8.68 -22.85
N TRP A 187 27.11 7.39 -22.65
CA TRP A 187 27.92 6.45 -21.87
C TRP A 187 28.73 5.46 -22.72
N GLY A 188 28.40 5.30 -24.01
CA GLY A 188 29.13 4.43 -24.94
C GLY A 188 30.62 4.74 -25.13
N LYS A 189 31.13 5.88 -24.63
CA LYS A 189 32.57 6.22 -24.65
C LYS A 189 33.26 6.18 -23.27
N ARG A 190 32.52 5.95 -22.17
CA ARG A 190 33.07 5.94 -20.80
C ARG A 190 32.54 4.75 -19.98
N GLY A 191 32.87 3.54 -20.44
CA GLY A 191 32.94 2.33 -19.62
C GLY A 191 31.72 1.98 -18.77
N LEU A 192 30.64 1.50 -19.40
CA LEU A 192 29.60 0.74 -18.70
C LEU A 192 30.16 -0.65 -18.38
N LEU A 193 30.74 -0.83 -17.20
CA LEU A 193 31.13 -2.16 -16.70
C LEU A 193 29.86 -2.91 -16.26
N ARG A 194 29.24 -3.65 -17.20
CA ARG A 194 28.30 -4.72 -16.86
C ARG A 194 29.10 -5.85 -16.22
N ARG A 195 29.16 -5.89 -14.88
CA ARG A 195 29.55 -7.10 -14.16
C ARG A 195 28.29 -7.86 -13.79
N ASP A 196 27.96 -8.85 -14.62
CA ASP A 196 27.04 -9.93 -14.27
C ASP A 196 27.68 -10.72 -13.12
N HIS A 197 27.26 -10.46 -11.87
CA HIS A 197 27.64 -11.31 -10.76
C HIS A 197 26.85 -12.63 -10.87
N ARG A 198 27.40 -13.53 -11.68
CA ARG A 198 27.32 -14.98 -11.50
C ARG A 198 28.52 -15.42 -10.66
N ARG A 199 28.27 -15.62 -9.38
CA ARG A 199 28.78 -16.72 -8.57
C ARG A 199 27.66 -17.17 -7.66
#